data_AF-A0AAJ2YCL4-F1
#
_entry.id   AF-A0AAJ2YCL4-F1
#
_cell.length_a   1.000
_cell.length_b   1.000
_cell.length_c   1.000
_cell.angle_alpha   90.00
_cell.angle_beta   90.00
_cell.angle_gamma   90.00
#
_symmetry.space_group_name_H-M   'P 1'
#
loop_
_entity.id
_entity.type
_entity.pdbx_description
1 polymer ?
#
loop_
_entity_poly.entity_id
_entity_poly.type
_entity_poly.pdbx_seq_one_letter_code
_entity_poly.pdbx_strand_id
1 'polypeptide(L)'
;MQTAPAHEGRPAGAPGRLAVPVAGTDPGARKLVMELVDDTGFDPVDAGTADDGWRTRAGTPACCTGLDAGRLRRALALAGPEAARVRREPVLAVIGSWSPDDRTFEDIVALNRAAAGPHRLLGEQT
;
A
#
# COMPACT_ATOMS: atom_id res chain seq x y z
N MET A 1 4.93 -5.35 -10.68
CA MET A 1 4.10 -6.20 -9.82
C MET A 1 4.54 -5.94 -8.39
N GLN A 2 3.70 -5.32 -7.56
CA GLN A 2 4.00 -5.13 -6.14
C GLN A 2 3.80 -6.49 -5.47
N THR A 3 4.87 -7.09 -4.95
CA THR A 3 4.75 -8.38 -4.25
C THR A 3 4.03 -8.13 -2.93
N ALA A 4 2.77 -8.58 -2.87
CA ALA A 4 2.09 -8.78 -1.61
C ALA A 4 2.91 -9.77 -0.76
N PRO A 5 2.87 -9.68 0.58
CA PRO A 5 3.63 -10.56 1.45
C PRO A 5 2.99 -11.95 1.45
N ALA A 6 3.21 -12.73 0.39
CA ALA A 6 2.53 -14.01 0.13
C ALA A 6 2.68 -15.06 1.25
N HIS A 7 3.55 -14.81 2.24
CA HIS A 7 3.83 -15.69 3.36
C HIS A 7 3.46 -15.11 4.74
N GLU A 8 2.85 -13.92 4.80
CA GLU A 8 2.48 -13.25 6.07
C GLU A 8 0.99 -13.34 6.41
N GLY A 9 0.21 -14.05 5.60
CA GLY A 9 -1.21 -14.27 5.84
C GLY A 9 -1.46 -14.95 7.19
N ARG A 10 -2.51 -14.52 7.89
CA ARG A 10 -2.97 -15.12 9.16
C ARG A 10 -4.45 -15.45 9.10
N PRO A 11 -4.93 -16.47 9.86
CA PRO A 11 -6.35 -16.83 9.90
C PRO A 11 -7.25 -15.63 10.23
N ALA A 12 -8.50 -15.68 9.75
CA ALA A 12 -9.49 -14.65 10.06
C ALA A 12 -9.63 -14.45 11.58
N GLY A 13 -9.65 -13.18 12.00
CA GLY A 13 -9.72 -12.79 13.41
C GLY A 13 -8.41 -12.93 14.20
N ALA A 14 -7.33 -13.43 13.60
CA ALA A 14 -6.02 -13.46 14.26
C ALA A 14 -5.48 -12.03 14.47
N PRO A 15 -4.87 -11.73 15.62
CA PRO A 15 -4.24 -10.43 15.83
C PRO A 15 -3.07 -10.23 14.86
N GLY A 16 -2.87 -8.98 14.42
CA GLY A 16 -1.74 -8.59 13.56
C GLY A 16 -1.86 -9.03 12.11
N ARG A 17 -3.07 -9.20 11.57
CA ARG A 17 -3.29 -9.31 10.13
C ARG A 17 -2.87 -8.02 9.43
N LEU A 18 -2.17 -8.18 8.31
CA LEU A 18 -1.93 -7.08 7.39
C LEU A 18 -3.15 -6.85 6.52
N ALA A 19 -3.34 -5.62 6.09
CA ALA A 19 -4.46 -5.22 5.28
C ALA A 19 -4.05 -4.97 3.83
N VAL A 20 -4.97 -5.29 2.90
CA VAL A 20 -4.80 -5.09 1.46
C VAL A 20 -5.88 -4.15 0.95
N PRO A 21 -5.52 -3.02 0.29
CA PRO A 21 -6.49 -2.13 -0.30
C PRO A 21 -7.07 -2.72 -1.58
N VAL A 22 -8.39 -2.72 -1.73
CA VAL A 22 -9.10 -3.18 -2.92
C VAL A 22 -9.86 -2.02 -3.54
N ALA A 23 -9.54 -1.69 -4.78
CA ALA A 23 -10.22 -0.64 -5.54
C ALA A 23 -10.75 -1.21 -6.86
N GLY A 24 -11.94 -0.78 -7.27
CA GLY A 24 -12.58 -1.27 -8.51
C GLY A 24 -13.90 -0.60 -8.82
N THR A 25 -14.23 -0.45 -10.11
CA THR A 25 -15.45 0.22 -10.58
C THR A 25 -16.70 -0.65 -10.46
N ASP A 26 -16.59 -1.97 -10.62
CA ASP A 26 -17.70 -2.91 -10.43
C ASP A 26 -17.82 -3.32 -8.94
N PRO A 27 -18.94 -3.02 -8.27
CA PRO A 27 -19.10 -3.35 -6.85
C PRO A 27 -19.11 -4.86 -6.57
N GLY A 28 -19.62 -5.67 -7.49
CA GLY A 28 -19.69 -7.12 -7.35
C GLY A 28 -18.29 -7.77 -7.38
N ALA A 29 -17.49 -7.38 -8.36
CA ALA A 29 -16.10 -7.79 -8.50
C ALA A 29 -15.24 -7.29 -7.33
N ARG A 30 -15.46 -6.04 -6.87
CA ARG A 30 -14.75 -5.51 -5.70
C ARG A 30 -15.04 -6.35 -4.45
N LYS A 31 -16.31 -6.69 -4.22
CA LYS A 31 -16.71 -7.57 -3.11
C LYS A 31 -16.05 -8.95 -3.21
N LEU A 32 -16.08 -9.58 -4.39
CA LEU A 32 -15.44 -10.88 -4.60
C LEU A 32 -13.94 -10.85 -4.33
N VAL A 33 -13.24 -9.80 -4.76
CA VAL A 33 -11.80 -9.63 -4.47
C VAL A 33 -11.56 -9.41 -2.99
N MET A 34 -12.42 -8.67 -2.29
CA MET A 34 -12.31 -8.51 -0.83
C MET A 34 -12.47 -9.85 -0.10
N GLU A 35 -13.39 -10.70 -0.53
CA GLU A 35 -13.54 -12.07 0.02
C GLU A 35 -12.28 -12.90 -0.22
N LEU A 36 -11.71 -12.87 -1.43
CA LEU A 36 -10.45 -13.56 -1.74
C LEU A 36 -9.27 -13.06 -0.88
N VAL A 37 -9.19 -11.76 -0.62
CA VAL A 37 -8.18 -11.18 0.27
C VAL A 37 -8.34 -11.71 1.70
N ASP A 38 -9.57 -11.81 2.20
CA ASP A 38 -9.84 -12.37 3.52
C ASP A 38 -9.44 -13.86 3.60
N ASP A 39 -9.83 -14.64 2.60
CA ASP A 39 -9.52 -16.08 2.49
C ASP A 39 -8.01 -16.37 2.42
N THR A 40 -7.23 -15.45 1.86
CA THR A 40 -5.76 -15.55 1.76
C THR A 40 -5.04 -15.08 3.03
N GLY A 41 -5.78 -14.64 4.05
CA GLY A 41 -5.26 -14.33 5.37
C GLY A 41 -4.92 -12.86 5.62
N PHE A 42 -5.48 -11.95 4.82
CA PHE A 42 -5.29 -10.49 4.96
C PHE A 42 -6.62 -9.77 5.23
N ASP A 43 -6.58 -8.63 5.89
CA ASP A 43 -7.79 -7.82 6.07
C ASP A 43 -8.09 -7.00 4.80
N PRO A 44 -9.21 -7.22 4.10
CA PRO A 44 -9.58 -6.38 2.97
C PRO A 44 -10.00 -4.98 3.43
N VAL A 45 -9.53 -3.95 2.73
CA VAL A 45 -9.98 -2.56 2.91
C VAL A 45 -10.50 -2.03 1.58
N ASP A 46 -11.78 -1.65 1.54
CA ASP A 46 -12.34 -0.95 0.39
C ASP A 46 -11.63 0.39 0.22
N ALA A 47 -10.91 0.53 -0.89
CA ALA A 47 -10.15 1.71 -1.26
C ALA A 47 -10.88 2.55 -2.34
N GLY A 48 -12.13 2.20 -2.66
CA GLY A 48 -12.99 2.94 -3.57
C GLY A 48 -12.97 2.42 -5.01
N THR A 49 -13.07 3.36 -5.94
CA THR A 49 -13.13 3.10 -7.38
C THR A 49 -11.74 3.02 -8.00
N ALA A 50 -11.64 2.65 -9.28
CA ALA A 50 -10.36 2.68 -9.99
C ALA A 50 -9.71 4.08 -9.97
N ASP A 51 -10.53 5.13 -9.99
CA ASP A 51 -10.07 6.52 -9.89
C ASP A 51 -9.45 6.84 -8.53
N ASP A 52 -9.72 6.04 -7.50
CA ASP A 52 -9.13 6.18 -6.17
C ASP A 52 -7.81 5.42 -6.02
N GLY A 53 -7.48 4.54 -6.97
CA GLY A 53 -6.30 3.68 -6.95
C GLY A 53 -4.98 4.44 -6.90
N TRP A 54 -4.95 5.75 -7.20
CA TRP A 54 -3.73 6.53 -7.04
C TRP A 54 -3.24 6.62 -5.59
N ARG A 55 -4.12 6.44 -4.60
CA ARG A 55 -3.81 6.54 -3.16
C ARG A 55 -2.91 5.44 -2.61
N THR A 56 -2.65 4.39 -3.40
CA THR A 56 -1.77 3.27 -3.04
C THR A 56 -0.45 3.27 -3.83
N ARG A 57 -0.29 4.21 -4.77
CA ARG A 57 0.87 4.27 -5.66
C ARG A 57 2.06 4.99 -5.03
N ALA A 58 3.24 4.83 -5.64
CA ALA A 58 4.46 5.51 -5.22
C ALA A 58 4.24 7.01 -4.93
N GLY A 59 4.78 7.47 -3.81
CA GLY A 59 4.61 8.83 -3.28
C GLY A 59 3.45 9.01 -2.28
N THR A 60 2.67 7.96 -2.01
CA THR A 60 1.52 8.01 -1.08
C THR A 60 1.76 7.27 0.23
N PRO A 61 1.05 7.63 1.33
CA PRO A 61 1.27 7.02 2.65
C PRO A 61 0.97 5.51 2.73
N ALA A 62 0.11 4.97 1.86
CA ALA A 62 -0.23 3.55 1.85
C ALA A 62 0.72 2.69 1.00
N CYS A 63 1.65 3.31 0.27
CA CYS A 63 2.50 2.58 -0.66
C CYS A 63 3.61 1.79 0.06
N CYS A 64 3.72 0.49 -0.25
CA CYS A 64 4.74 -0.40 0.30
C CYS A 64 4.72 -0.55 1.84
N THR A 65 3.57 -0.33 2.48
CA THR A 65 3.43 -0.44 3.95
C THR A 65 2.67 -1.71 4.35
N GLY A 66 3.19 -2.47 5.31
CA GLY A 66 2.45 -3.55 5.97
C GLY A 66 1.64 -2.97 7.14
N LEU A 67 0.43 -2.49 6.86
CA LEU A 67 -0.44 -1.86 7.86
C LEU A 67 -1.59 -2.77 8.23
N ASP A 68 -2.05 -2.70 9.48
CA ASP A 68 -3.38 -3.22 9.84
C ASP A 68 -4.50 -2.41 9.14
N ALA A 69 -5.72 -2.94 9.17
CA ALA A 69 -6.85 -2.34 8.46
C ALA A 69 -7.18 -0.92 8.95
N GLY A 70 -6.98 -0.61 10.23
CA GLY A 70 -7.24 0.72 10.78
C GLY A 70 -6.23 1.74 10.28
N ARG A 71 -4.95 1.38 10.30
CA ARG A 71 -3.85 2.20 9.79
C ARG A 71 -3.90 2.38 8.28
N LEU A 72 -4.26 1.34 7.53
CA LEU A 72 -4.41 1.44 6.08
C LEU A 72 -5.51 2.44 5.70
N ARG A 73 -6.67 2.40 6.37
CA ARG A 73 -7.73 3.40 6.16
C ARG A 73 -7.24 4.82 6.42
N ARG A 74 -6.48 5.03 7.50
CA ARG A 74 -5.85 6.34 7.79
C ARG A 74 -4.86 6.76 6.70
N ALA A 75 -4.00 5.85 6.25
CA ALA A 75 -3.01 6.12 5.22
C ALA A 75 -3.67 6.51 3.88
N LEU A 76 -4.77 5.83 3.50
CA LEU A 76 -5.57 6.17 2.33
C LEU A 76 -6.21 7.57 2.49
N ALA A 77 -6.77 7.89 3.66
CA ALA A 77 -7.38 9.19 3.92
C ALA A 77 -6.37 10.36 3.90
N LEU A 78 -5.12 10.10 4.31
CA LEU A 78 -4.04 11.10 4.31
C LEU A 78 -3.40 11.31 2.93
N ALA A 79 -3.75 10.50 1.93
CA ALA A 79 -3.24 10.68 0.58
C ALA A 79 -3.80 11.98 -0.03
N GLY A 80 -2.91 12.94 -0.30
CA GLY A 80 -3.23 14.17 -1.03
C GLY A 80 -2.74 14.10 -2.48
N PRO A 81 -3.56 14.46 -3.49
CA PRO A 81 -3.21 14.28 -4.90
C PRO A 81 -1.98 15.11 -5.31
N GLU A 82 -1.89 16.35 -4.83
CA GLU A 82 -0.74 17.23 -5.14
C GLU A 82 0.55 16.71 -4.50
N ALA A 83 0.51 16.37 -3.21
CA ALA A 83 1.67 15.79 -2.52
C ALA A 83 2.13 14.48 -3.16
N ALA A 84 1.19 13.62 -3.57
CA ALA A 84 1.48 12.38 -4.28
C ALA A 84 2.18 12.65 -5.62
N ARG A 85 1.70 13.64 -6.39
CA ARG A 85 2.29 14.02 -7.67
C ARG A 85 3.73 14.53 -7.51
N VAL A 86 3.95 15.44 -6.56
CA VAL A 86 5.28 16.01 -6.27
C VAL A 86 6.28 14.93 -5.86
N ARG A 87 5.86 13.94 -5.07
CA ARG A 87 6.76 12.88 -4.57
C ARG A 87 6.99 11.75 -5.57
N ARG A 88 5.99 11.46 -6.41
CA ARG A 88 5.99 10.28 -7.29
C ARG A 88 7.10 10.33 -8.32
N GLU A 89 7.28 11.46 -8.99
CA GLU A 89 8.22 11.58 -10.10
C GLU A 89 9.68 11.37 -9.65
N PRO A 90 10.16 11.99 -8.56
CA PRO A 90 11.49 11.70 -8.02
C PRO A 90 11.68 10.25 -7.59
N VAL A 91 10.67 9.63 -6.94
CA VAL A 91 10.75 8.20 -6.54
C VAL A 91 10.93 7.30 -7.76
N LEU A 92 10.16 7.54 -8.81
CA LEU A 92 10.26 6.75 -10.04
C LEU A 92 11.57 7.00 -10.79
N ALA A 93 12.07 8.24 -10.80
CA ALA A 93 13.36 8.58 -11.39
C ALA A 93 14.51 7.86 -10.69
N VAL A 94 14.51 7.84 -9.35
CA VAL A 94 15.52 7.12 -8.56
C VAL A 94 15.45 5.61 -8.85
N ILE A 95 14.27 4.99 -8.78
CA ILE A 95 14.10 3.56 -9.11
C ILE A 95 14.57 3.25 -10.54
N GLY A 96 14.25 4.13 -11.49
CA GLY A 96 14.64 3.99 -12.90
C GLY A 96 16.14 4.16 -13.15
N SER A 97 16.86 4.86 -12.28
CA SER A 97 18.32 5.05 -12.37
C SER A 97 19.11 3.84 -11.89
N TRP A 98 18.49 2.93 -11.12
CA TRP A 98 19.16 1.78 -10.54
C TRP A 98 19.38 0.67 -11.58
N SER A 99 20.56 0.07 -11.57
CA SER A 99 20.79 -1.21 -12.25
C SER A 99 19.92 -2.30 -11.60
N PRO A 100 19.35 -3.25 -12.36
CA PRO A 100 18.66 -4.40 -11.78
C PRO A 100 19.52 -5.22 -10.80
N ASP A 101 20.84 -5.25 -11.01
CA ASP A 101 21.79 -5.99 -10.17
C ASP A 101 22.16 -5.25 -8.87
N ASP A 102 21.95 -3.93 -8.82
CA ASP A 102 22.35 -3.07 -7.71
C ASP A 102 21.21 -2.71 -6.75
N ARG A 103 20.03 -3.33 -6.91
CA ARG A 103 18.85 -3.06 -6.07
C ARG A 103 18.20 -4.33 -5.56
N THR A 104 17.70 -4.25 -4.34
CA THR A 104 16.81 -5.24 -3.76
C THR A 104 15.36 -4.77 -3.79
N PHE A 105 14.43 -5.69 -3.57
CA PHE A 105 13.02 -5.33 -3.33
C PHE A 105 12.88 -4.42 -2.10
N GLU A 106 13.69 -4.65 -1.07
CA GLU A 106 13.68 -3.85 0.15
C GLU A 106 14.13 -2.41 -0.08
N ASP A 107 15.05 -2.15 -1.02
CA ASP A 107 15.44 -0.79 -1.37
C ASP A 107 14.28 0.00 -2.00
N ILE A 108 13.50 -0.66 -2.86
CA ILE A 108 12.30 -0.07 -3.48
C ILE A 108 11.25 0.23 -2.40
N VAL A 109 11.05 -0.70 -1.47
CA VAL A 109 10.12 -0.57 -0.36
C VAL A 109 10.55 0.58 0.56
N ALA A 110 11.81 0.62 0.96
CA ALA A 110 12.39 1.64 1.83
C ALA A 110 12.27 3.04 1.21
N LEU A 111 12.58 3.20 -0.08
CA LEU A 111 12.43 4.47 -0.78
C LEU A 111 10.98 4.97 -0.81
N ASN A 112 10.03 4.09 -1.11
CA ASN A 112 8.61 4.47 -1.13
C ASN A 112 8.10 4.89 0.25
N ARG A 113 8.51 4.16 1.31
CA ARG A 113 8.21 4.52 2.70
C ARG A 113 8.84 5.86 3.07
N ALA A 114 10.11 6.09 2.75
CA ALA A 114 10.81 7.33 3.07
C ALA A 114 10.16 8.55 2.40
N ALA A 115 9.79 8.43 1.11
CA ALA A 115 9.21 9.53 0.34
C ALA A 115 7.85 10.00 0.89
N ALA A 116 7.02 9.09 1.40
CA ALA A 116 5.71 9.44 1.94
C ALA A 116 5.74 9.85 3.42
N GLY A 117 6.79 9.45 4.16
CA GLY A 117 6.93 9.68 5.60
C GLY A 117 5.80 9.10 6.47
N PRO A 118 5.27 7.88 6.21
CA PRO A 118 4.08 7.37 6.85
C PRO A 118 4.25 7.21 8.38
N HIS A 119 5.47 6.98 8.88
CA HIS A 119 5.75 6.96 10.34
C HIS A 119 5.38 8.28 11.03
N ARG A 120 5.65 9.43 10.38
CA ARG A 120 5.27 10.76 10.90
C ARG A 120 3.77 11.02 10.78
N LEU A 121 3.16 10.44 9.75
CA LEU A 121 1.74 10.67 9.42
C LEU A 121 0.79 9.74 10.19
N LEU A 122 1.26 8.56 10.60
CA LEU A 122 0.46 7.52 11.26
C LEU A 122 0.74 7.40 12.77
N GLY A 123 1.71 8.16 13.30
CA GLY A 123 1.94 8.32 14.74
C GLY A 123 2.76 7.21 15.40
N GLU A 124 3.68 6.56 14.69
CA GLU A 124 4.57 5.56 15.27
C GLU A 124 5.99 6.11 15.49
N GLN A 125 6.46 6.03 16.74
CA GLN A 125 7.87 6.10 17.07
C GLN A 125 8.54 4.77 16.67
N THR A 126 9.80 4.88 16.28
CA THR A 126 10.70 3.87 15.71
C THR A 126 10.62 2.48 16.33
#